data_AF-A0A8S2BAM0-F1
#
_entry.id   AF-A0A8S2BAM0-F1
#
_cell.length_a   1.000
_cell.length_b   1.000
_cell.length_c   1.000
_cell.angle_alpha   90.00
_cell.angle_beta   90.00
_cell.angle_gamma   90.00
#
_symmetry.space_group_name_H-M   'P 1'
#
loop_
_entity.id
_entity.type
_entity.pdbx_description
1 polymer ?
#
loop_
_entity_poly.entity_id
_entity_poly.type
_entity_poly.pdbx_seq_one_letter_code
_entity_poly.pdbx_strand_id
1 'polypeptide(L)'
;MAMAELSTPKTTSPFLNSSSRLRLSSKLHLSNHFRHLLLPPLHTTTPNSKIPCSVSQNSQAPVAVQENGLVKTKKECYGVFCLTYNLKAEEETRSWKKLINIAVSGAAGMISNHLLFKLAAGEVFGPDQPIALKLLGSERSIQALEGVAMELEDSLFPLLREVDIGTDPNEVFQDVELAILIGAKPRGPGMERADLLDINGQIFAEQGKALNKAASPNVKVLVVGNPCNTNALICLKNAPNIPAKNFHALTRLDENRAKCQLALKTGVFYDKVSNMTIWGNHSTTQVPDFLNARINGLPVKEVITDHKWLEEGFTESVQKRGGLLIQKWITTR
;
A
#
# COMPACT_ATOMS: atom_id res chain seq x y z
N MET A 1 -1.37 52.49 -21.54
CA MET A 1 -1.86 53.63 -20.73
C MET A 1 -3.08 53.11 -19.99
N ALA A 2 -3.13 52.92 -18.67
CA ALA A 2 -2.53 53.68 -17.59
C ALA A 2 -1.75 52.80 -16.59
N MET A 3 -0.74 53.43 -16.00
CA MET A 3 0.18 52.93 -14.98
C MET A 3 -0.40 53.22 -13.59
N ALA A 4 -0.18 52.31 -12.63
CA ALA A 4 -0.20 52.64 -11.20
C ALA A 4 0.76 51.70 -10.44
N GLU A 5 2.00 52.15 -10.34
CA GLU A 5 2.97 51.89 -9.25
C GLU A 5 2.44 52.57 -7.95
N LEU A 6 2.79 52.29 -6.70
CA LEU A 6 3.90 51.60 -6.01
C LEU A 6 3.47 51.47 -4.52
N SER A 7 3.92 50.44 -3.79
CA SER A 7 4.73 50.60 -2.56
C SER A 7 4.82 49.31 -1.74
N THR A 8 6.06 48.92 -1.47
CA THR A 8 6.48 47.92 -0.48
C THR A 8 7.11 48.66 0.71
N PRO A 9 7.17 48.04 1.89
CA PRO A 9 8.22 48.35 2.85
C PRO A 9 9.15 47.15 3.05
N LYS A 10 10.46 47.45 2.96
CA LYS A 10 11.56 46.65 3.50
C LYS A 10 11.66 46.89 5.00
N THR A 11 11.93 45.85 5.78
CA THR A 11 12.73 45.97 7.00
C THR A 11 13.58 44.71 7.20
N THR A 12 14.82 44.99 7.60
CA THR A 12 15.99 44.13 7.74
C THR A 12 16.00 43.30 9.03
N SER A 13 16.82 42.25 8.99
CA SER A 13 17.10 41.18 9.98
C SER A 13 17.79 41.68 11.28
N PRO A 14 18.04 40.82 12.31
CA PRO A 14 19.13 39.85 12.23
C PRO A 14 18.88 38.46 12.87
N PHE A 15 19.71 37.52 12.40
CA PHE A 15 20.15 36.24 12.95
C PHE A 15 19.94 35.99 14.46
N LEU A 16 19.58 34.73 14.79
CA LEU A 16 20.21 33.97 15.88
C LEU A 16 20.02 32.45 15.61
N ASN A 17 21.10 31.82 15.15
CA ASN A 17 21.31 30.37 15.19
C ASN A 17 21.59 29.97 16.64
N SER A 18 20.88 28.97 17.16
CA SER A 18 21.24 28.28 18.40
C SER A 18 20.94 26.80 18.25
N SER A 19 21.96 26.05 17.83
CA SER A 19 22.02 24.60 17.92
C SER A 19 22.36 24.19 19.35
N SER A 20 21.48 23.47 20.03
CA SER A 20 21.82 22.75 21.27
C SER A 20 21.73 21.24 21.03
N ARG A 21 22.87 20.67 20.59
CA ARG A 21 23.13 19.24 20.69
C ARG A 21 23.46 18.90 22.14
N LEU A 22 22.54 18.25 22.84
CA LEU A 22 22.85 17.55 24.08
C LEU A 22 23.40 16.17 23.74
N ARG A 23 24.73 16.03 23.89
CA ARG A 23 25.41 14.73 24.04
C ARG A 23 25.21 14.28 25.48
N LEU A 24 24.60 13.12 25.69
CA LEU A 24 24.78 12.36 26.93
C LEU A 24 25.72 11.19 26.63
N SER A 25 26.81 11.15 27.37
CA SER A 25 27.78 10.08 27.42
C SER A 25 27.25 8.90 28.25
N SER A 26 27.46 7.68 27.78
CA SER A 26 27.82 6.57 28.67
C SER A 26 28.68 5.58 27.91
N LYS A 27 29.94 5.49 28.35
CA LYS A 27 30.88 4.41 28.03
C LYS A 27 30.45 3.18 28.82
N LEU A 28 30.43 2.02 28.18
CA LEU A 28 30.66 0.73 28.85
C LEU A 28 31.53 -0.12 27.92
N HIS A 29 32.79 -0.26 28.34
CA HIS A 29 33.73 -1.28 27.89
C HIS A 29 33.33 -2.62 28.51
N LEU A 30 33.46 -3.72 27.75
CA LEU A 30 34.02 -5.03 28.18
C LEU A 30 34.07 -5.90 26.89
N SER A 31 35.24 -6.04 26.26
CA SER A 31 36.23 -7.12 26.42
C SER A 31 36.07 -8.22 25.36
N ASN A 32 36.96 -8.18 24.36
CA ASN A 32 37.23 -9.24 23.40
C ASN A 32 37.91 -10.42 24.10
N HIS A 33 37.47 -11.65 23.81
CA HIS A 33 38.36 -12.80 23.80
C HIS A 33 38.13 -13.66 22.55
N PHE A 34 39.21 -13.76 21.78
CA PHE A 34 39.46 -14.68 20.67
C PHE A 34 39.27 -16.15 21.08
N ARG A 35 38.79 -16.98 20.14
CA ARG A 35 39.51 -18.18 19.69
C ARG A 35 38.94 -18.70 18.37
N HIS A 36 39.77 -18.58 17.33
CA HIS A 36 39.77 -19.43 16.14
C HIS A 36 40.01 -20.88 16.53
N LEU A 37 39.43 -21.83 15.79
CA LEU A 37 40.09 -23.07 15.36
C LEU A 37 39.44 -23.54 14.05
N LEU A 38 40.29 -23.84 13.08
CA LEU A 38 40.01 -24.28 11.71
C LEU A 38 40.73 -25.63 11.50
N LEU A 39 40.08 -26.51 10.71
CA LEU A 39 40.65 -27.51 9.76
C LEU A 39 41.22 -28.85 10.31
N PRO A 40 41.35 -29.94 9.50
CA PRO A 40 40.56 -30.41 8.32
C PRO A 40 40.47 -31.99 8.21
N PRO A 41 40.46 -32.70 7.03
CA PRO A 41 39.59 -33.88 6.81
C PRO A 41 40.36 -35.18 6.49
N LEU A 42 39.69 -36.33 6.35
CA LEU A 42 40.31 -37.57 5.84
C LEU A 42 39.37 -38.44 4.98
N HIS A 43 39.71 -38.50 3.68
CA HIS A 43 39.81 -39.62 2.74
C HIS A 43 38.90 -40.88 2.75
N THR A 44 38.17 -41.03 1.64
CA THR A 44 38.11 -42.15 0.66
C THR A 44 38.45 -43.60 1.05
N THR A 45 37.60 -44.55 0.63
CA THR A 45 37.95 -45.73 -0.21
C THR A 45 36.70 -46.47 -0.74
N THR A 46 36.61 -46.69 -2.05
CA THR A 46 35.99 -47.88 -2.71
C THR A 46 37.10 -48.92 -2.96
N PRO A 47 36.81 -50.21 -3.23
CA PRO A 47 36.79 -50.64 -4.66
C PRO A 47 35.98 -51.92 -5.01
N ASN A 48 35.86 -52.13 -6.34
CA ASN A 48 35.75 -53.40 -7.10
C ASN A 48 34.40 -54.17 -7.13
N SER A 49 33.96 -54.80 -8.23
CA SER A 49 34.54 -55.06 -9.57
C SER A 49 33.47 -55.60 -10.55
N LYS A 50 33.82 -55.49 -11.85
CA LYS A 50 33.23 -55.93 -13.15
C LYS A 50 32.64 -57.37 -13.17
N ILE A 51 31.72 -57.75 -14.08
CA ILE A 51 31.95 -58.25 -15.48
C ILE A 51 30.58 -58.46 -16.19
N PRO A 52 30.48 -58.39 -17.54
CA PRO A 52 29.23 -58.25 -18.30
C PRO A 52 28.70 -59.57 -18.89
N CYS A 53 27.40 -59.61 -19.22
CA CYS A 53 26.80 -60.66 -20.05
C CYS A 53 25.99 -60.03 -21.19
N SER A 54 26.37 -60.36 -22.41
CA SER A 54 25.74 -60.01 -23.68
C SER A 54 24.62 -60.97 -24.02
N VAL A 55 23.41 -60.47 -24.31
CA VAL A 55 22.44 -61.14 -25.20
C VAL A 55 21.68 -60.09 -25.99
N SER A 56 21.80 -60.18 -27.30
CA SER A 56 21.07 -59.43 -28.32
C SER A 56 19.63 -59.95 -28.47
N GLN A 57 18.63 -59.07 -28.35
CA GLN A 57 17.33 -59.25 -29.00
C GLN A 57 16.78 -57.90 -29.48
N ASN A 58 16.36 -57.92 -30.73
CA ASN A 58 15.81 -56.82 -31.50
C ASN A 58 14.29 -56.73 -31.20
N SER A 59 13.84 -55.65 -30.58
CA SER A 59 12.43 -55.29 -30.53
C SER A 59 12.29 -53.80 -30.21
N GLN A 60 11.75 -53.06 -31.18
CA GLN A 60 11.40 -51.66 -31.03
C GLN A 60 10.37 -51.50 -29.90
N ALA A 61 10.78 -50.84 -28.82
CA ALA A 61 9.89 -50.36 -27.77
C ALA A 61 9.56 -48.87 -28.01
N PRO A 62 8.35 -48.41 -27.69
CA PRO A 62 7.95 -47.01 -27.86
C PRO A 62 8.82 -46.09 -26.98
N VAL A 63 9.09 -44.90 -27.50
CA VAL A 63 9.92 -43.86 -26.87
C VAL A 63 9.38 -43.56 -25.47
N ALA A 64 10.21 -43.80 -24.45
CA ALA A 64 9.94 -43.35 -23.10
C ALA A 64 9.93 -41.81 -23.06
N VAL A 65 8.78 -41.23 -22.71
CA VAL A 65 8.70 -39.83 -22.33
C VAL A 65 9.48 -39.69 -21.02
N GLN A 66 10.62 -39.01 -21.07
CA GLN A 66 11.29 -38.56 -19.86
C GLN A 66 10.35 -37.57 -19.17
N GLU A 67 9.82 -37.94 -18.00
CA GLU A 67 9.28 -36.99 -17.04
C GLU A 67 10.43 -36.10 -16.58
N ASN A 68 10.64 -35.00 -17.30
CA ASN A 68 11.47 -33.92 -16.83
C ASN A 68 10.80 -33.31 -15.61
N GLY A 69 11.54 -33.37 -14.50
CA GLY A 69 11.12 -32.97 -13.18
C GLY A 69 10.53 -31.56 -13.14
N LEU A 70 9.61 -31.41 -12.18
CA LEU A 70 9.00 -30.16 -11.74
C LEU A 70 9.92 -28.94 -11.96
N VAL A 71 9.64 -28.22 -13.04
CA VAL A 71 10.16 -26.88 -13.27
C VAL A 71 9.56 -26.00 -12.18
N LYS A 72 10.41 -25.42 -11.33
CA LYS A 72 10.02 -24.31 -10.44
C LYS A 72 9.28 -23.29 -11.29
N THR A 73 8.00 -23.08 -11.00
CA THR A 73 7.13 -22.16 -11.72
C THR A 73 7.82 -20.81 -11.90
N LYS A 74 7.90 -20.38 -13.16
CA LYS A 74 8.46 -19.08 -13.56
C LYS A 74 7.74 -17.99 -12.76
N LYS A 75 8.49 -17.00 -12.28
CA LYS A 75 7.93 -15.77 -11.69
C LYS A 75 7.06 -15.11 -12.78
N GLU A 76 5.74 -15.18 -12.65
CA GLU A 76 4.78 -14.69 -13.67
C GLU A 76 4.62 -13.17 -13.57
N CYS A 77 5.58 -12.45 -14.14
CA CYS A 77 5.40 -11.06 -14.53
C CYS A 77 4.34 -10.95 -15.66
N TYR A 78 3.72 -9.79 -15.85
CA TYR A 78 2.70 -9.58 -16.89
C TYR A 78 3.27 -8.86 -18.13
N GLY A 79 2.92 -9.32 -19.33
CA GLY A 79 3.10 -8.57 -20.59
C GLY A 79 4.49 -7.96 -20.81
N VAL A 80 4.53 -6.66 -21.15
CA VAL A 80 5.78 -5.92 -21.40
C VAL A 80 6.71 -5.87 -20.18
N PHE A 81 6.15 -6.03 -18.97
CA PHE A 81 6.92 -6.02 -17.72
C PHE A 81 7.79 -7.27 -17.54
N CYS A 82 7.60 -8.31 -18.36
CA CYS A 82 8.50 -9.47 -18.43
C CYS A 82 9.69 -9.29 -19.34
N LEU A 83 9.67 -8.30 -20.23
CA LEU A 83 10.77 -8.08 -21.15
C LEU A 83 11.91 -7.52 -20.31
N THR A 84 12.88 -8.39 -20.03
CA THR A 84 13.98 -8.18 -19.10
C THR A 84 14.73 -6.90 -19.43
N TYR A 85 14.42 -5.83 -18.71
CA TYR A 85 15.34 -4.73 -18.52
C TYR A 85 16.37 -5.18 -17.49
N ASN A 86 17.65 -4.91 -17.74
CA ASN A 86 18.66 -5.01 -16.69
C ASN A 86 18.39 -3.87 -15.69
N LEU A 87 17.45 -4.09 -14.75
CA LEU A 87 17.02 -3.11 -13.76
C LEU A 87 18.22 -2.53 -13.02
N LYS A 88 19.21 -3.38 -12.69
CA LYS A 88 20.44 -2.94 -12.02
C LYS A 88 21.23 -1.92 -12.83
N ALA A 89 21.38 -2.13 -14.15
CA ALA A 89 22.12 -1.20 -15.01
C ALA A 89 21.39 0.13 -15.25
N GLU A 90 20.05 0.14 -15.27
CA GLU A 90 19.28 1.39 -15.34
C GLU A 90 19.17 2.10 -13.98
N GLU A 91 19.01 1.36 -12.87
CA GLU A 91 19.05 1.90 -11.50
C GLU A 91 20.41 2.55 -11.22
N GLU A 92 21.51 2.03 -11.77
CA GLU A 92 22.85 2.63 -11.65
C GLU A 92 23.06 3.88 -12.52
N THR A 93 22.30 4.03 -13.61
CA THR A 93 22.44 5.18 -14.55
C THR A 93 21.42 6.29 -14.32
N ARG A 94 20.32 6.01 -13.61
CA ARG A 94 19.28 6.98 -13.21
C ARG A 94 19.41 7.33 -11.74
N SER A 95 18.95 8.52 -11.33
CA SER A 95 18.97 8.97 -9.93
C SER A 95 17.87 8.32 -9.06
N TRP A 96 17.54 7.05 -9.30
CA TRP A 96 16.39 6.38 -8.71
C TRP A 96 16.73 5.79 -7.34
N LYS A 97 15.72 5.79 -6.45
CA LYS A 97 15.77 5.07 -5.18
C LYS A 97 15.58 3.57 -5.42
N LYS A 98 15.83 2.77 -4.37
CA LYS A 98 15.54 1.33 -4.37
C LYS A 98 14.06 1.09 -4.68
N LEU A 99 13.77 0.17 -5.60
CA LEU A 99 12.43 -0.31 -5.94
C LEU A 99 11.57 -0.67 -4.70
N ILE A 100 10.30 -0.26 -4.70
CA ILE A 100 9.31 -0.61 -3.67
C ILE A 100 8.27 -1.58 -4.23
N ASN A 101 8.03 -2.68 -3.51
CA ASN A 101 6.97 -3.65 -3.84
C ASN A 101 5.64 -3.27 -3.18
N ILE A 102 4.60 -3.04 -3.98
CA ILE A 102 3.30 -2.56 -3.53
C ILE A 102 2.22 -3.56 -3.93
N ALA A 103 1.56 -4.16 -2.95
CA ALA A 103 0.35 -4.95 -3.17
C ALA A 103 -0.92 -4.10 -3.12
N VAL A 104 -1.87 -4.39 -4.02
CA VAL A 104 -3.20 -3.78 -4.02
C VAL A 104 -4.26 -4.88 -4.13
N SER A 105 -5.12 -5.03 -3.12
CA SER A 105 -6.25 -5.97 -3.18
C SER A 105 -7.50 -5.31 -3.73
N GLY A 106 -8.37 -6.08 -4.39
CA GLY A 106 -9.49 -5.51 -5.14
C GLY A 106 -8.99 -4.66 -6.32
N ALA A 107 -7.90 -5.08 -6.94
CA ALA A 107 -7.18 -4.29 -7.94
C ALA A 107 -7.98 -4.05 -9.24
N ALA A 108 -8.99 -4.87 -9.54
CA ALA A 108 -9.93 -4.65 -10.64
C ALA A 108 -11.11 -3.70 -10.29
N GLY A 109 -11.11 -3.12 -9.08
CA GLY A 109 -12.18 -2.25 -8.61
C GLY A 109 -12.02 -0.79 -9.03
N MET A 110 -13.11 -0.02 -8.98
CA MET A 110 -13.13 1.39 -9.43
C MET A 110 -12.12 2.30 -8.69
N ILE A 111 -11.90 2.08 -7.39
CA ILE A 111 -10.90 2.85 -6.63
C ILE A 111 -9.50 2.53 -7.15
N SER A 112 -9.21 1.25 -7.38
CA SER A 112 -7.94 0.77 -7.88
C SER A 112 -7.65 1.30 -9.29
N ASN A 113 -8.64 1.33 -10.19
CA ASN A 113 -8.47 1.90 -11.54
C ASN A 113 -8.03 3.37 -11.55
N HIS A 114 -8.23 4.13 -10.46
CA HIS A 114 -7.67 5.48 -10.34
C HIS A 114 -6.35 5.48 -9.58
N LEU A 115 -6.26 4.69 -8.52
CA LEU A 115 -5.09 4.65 -7.64
C LEU A 115 -3.85 4.12 -8.36
N LEU A 116 -3.98 3.04 -9.14
CA LEU A 116 -2.85 2.35 -9.76
C LEU A 116 -2.07 3.27 -10.71
N PHE A 117 -2.76 4.08 -11.50
CA PHE A 117 -2.14 5.04 -12.42
C PHE A 117 -1.45 6.19 -11.67
N LYS A 118 -2.00 6.63 -10.53
CA LYS A 118 -1.34 7.63 -9.66
C LYS A 118 -0.08 7.08 -8.99
N LEU A 119 -0.09 5.81 -8.61
CA LEU A 119 1.09 5.10 -8.12
C LEU A 119 2.14 5.02 -9.23
N ALA A 120 1.77 4.52 -10.40
CA ALA A 120 2.65 4.32 -11.55
C ALA A 120 3.26 5.63 -12.08
N ALA A 121 2.50 6.73 -12.06
CA ALA A 121 2.98 8.05 -12.46
C ALA A 121 3.97 8.70 -11.47
N GLY A 122 4.18 8.11 -10.28
CA GLY A 122 5.04 8.67 -9.24
C GLY A 122 4.41 9.80 -8.42
N GLU A 123 3.10 10.05 -8.55
CA GLU A 123 2.39 11.10 -7.78
C GLU A 123 2.42 10.81 -6.27
N VAL A 124 2.47 9.54 -5.89
CA VAL A 124 2.39 9.09 -4.50
C VAL A 124 3.76 9.08 -3.80
N PHE A 125 4.79 8.55 -4.44
CA PHE A 125 6.12 8.38 -3.82
C PHE A 125 7.19 9.34 -4.33
N GLY A 126 6.87 10.14 -5.35
CA GLY A 126 7.78 11.06 -6.00
C GLY A 126 8.32 10.54 -7.33
N PRO A 127 8.91 11.44 -8.14
CA PRO A 127 9.35 11.15 -9.51
C PRO A 127 10.64 10.31 -9.60
N ASP A 128 11.26 9.99 -8.48
CA ASP A 128 12.53 9.25 -8.38
C ASP A 128 12.38 7.88 -7.70
N GLN A 129 11.15 7.45 -7.45
CA GLN A 129 10.84 6.20 -6.75
C GLN A 129 10.24 5.17 -7.71
N PRO A 130 11.03 4.21 -8.23
CA PRO A 130 10.49 3.10 -8.99
C PRO A 130 9.63 2.20 -8.10
N ILE A 131 8.59 1.59 -8.68
CA ILE A 131 7.64 0.71 -7.99
C ILE A 131 7.38 -0.58 -8.78
N ALA A 132 7.02 -1.63 -8.06
CA ALA A 132 6.47 -2.88 -8.56
C ALA A 132 5.05 -3.04 -8.02
N LEU A 133 4.07 -3.29 -8.89
CA LEU A 133 2.67 -3.47 -8.51
C LEU A 133 2.32 -4.96 -8.48
N LYS A 134 1.81 -5.42 -7.35
CA LYS A 134 1.31 -6.78 -7.13
C LYS A 134 -0.19 -6.75 -6.93
N LEU A 135 -0.94 -7.08 -7.96
CA LEU A 135 -2.38 -6.85 -8.05
C LEU A 135 -3.14 -8.10 -7.64
N LEU A 136 -3.83 -8.03 -6.50
CA LEU A 136 -4.66 -9.12 -5.99
C LEU A 136 -6.12 -8.92 -6.40
N GLY A 137 -6.63 -9.84 -7.21
CA GLY A 137 -8.03 -9.93 -7.59
C GLY A 137 -8.76 -11.08 -6.89
N SER A 138 -9.93 -11.42 -7.44
CA SER A 138 -10.66 -12.64 -7.14
C SER A 138 -10.80 -13.44 -8.43
N GLU A 139 -11.08 -14.75 -8.33
CA GLU A 139 -11.36 -15.59 -9.50
C GLU A 139 -12.44 -15.01 -10.42
N ARG A 140 -13.45 -14.36 -9.82
CA ARG A 140 -14.57 -13.74 -10.57
C ARG A 140 -14.16 -12.50 -11.36
N SER A 141 -13.03 -11.90 -11.04
CA SER A 141 -12.58 -10.62 -11.59
C SER A 141 -11.23 -10.72 -12.29
N ILE A 142 -10.74 -11.93 -12.59
CA ILE A 142 -9.42 -12.13 -13.19
C ILE A 142 -9.32 -11.46 -14.58
N GLN A 143 -10.35 -11.59 -15.41
CA GLN A 143 -10.40 -10.93 -16.73
C GLN A 143 -10.38 -9.39 -16.62
N ALA A 144 -11.08 -8.84 -15.63
CA ALA A 144 -11.04 -7.40 -15.38
C ALA A 144 -9.67 -6.95 -14.86
N LEU A 145 -8.99 -7.82 -14.10
CA LEU A 145 -7.64 -7.58 -13.60
C LEU A 145 -6.60 -7.59 -14.73
N GLU A 146 -6.73 -8.51 -15.68
CA GLU A 146 -5.96 -8.53 -16.93
C GLU A 146 -6.17 -7.24 -17.71
N GLY A 147 -7.43 -6.80 -17.88
CA GLY A 147 -7.71 -5.53 -18.54
C GLY A 147 -7.01 -4.33 -17.89
N VAL A 148 -6.99 -4.26 -16.56
CA VAL A 148 -6.25 -3.21 -15.83
C VAL A 148 -4.74 -3.31 -16.07
N ALA A 149 -4.18 -4.52 -16.11
CA ALA A 149 -2.77 -4.72 -16.41
C ALA A 149 -2.42 -4.30 -17.84
N MET A 150 -3.29 -4.57 -18.81
CA MET A 150 -3.19 -4.10 -20.19
C MET A 150 -3.19 -2.56 -20.26
N GLU A 151 -4.07 -1.89 -19.53
CA GLU A 151 -4.06 -0.42 -19.49
C GLU A 151 -2.77 0.14 -18.86
N LEU A 152 -2.17 -0.58 -17.89
CA LEU A 152 -0.91 -0.19 -17.26
C LEU A 152 0.29 -0.34 -18.20
N GLU A 153 0.35 -1.40 -19.01
CA GLU A 153 1.41 -1.54 -20.05
C GLU A 153 1.29 -0.46 -21.12
N ASP A 154 0.08 -0.17 -21.59
CA ASP A 154 -0.19 0.85 -22.61
C ASP A 154 0.12 2.28 -22.12
N SER A 155 0.21 2.48 -20.80
CA SER A 155 0.49 3.80 -20.20
C SER A 155 1.96 4.20 -20.19
N LEU A 156 2.89 3.25 -20.45
CA LEU A 156 4.33 3.52 -20.59
C LEU A 156 4.97 4.28 -19.41
N PHE A 157 4.51 4.02 -18.18
CA PHE A 157 5.05 4.69 -17.00
C PHE A 157 6.48 4.23 -16.70
N PRO A 158 7.50 5.11 -16.74
CA PRO A 158 8.88 4.68 -16.57
C PRO A 158 9.19 4.17 -15.16
N LEU A 159 8.46 4.65 -14.15
CA LEU A 159 8.61 4.24 -12.74
C LEU A 159 7.91 2.92 -12.42
N LEU A 160 6.99 2.45 -13.28
CA LEU A 160 6.34 1.16 -13.12
C LEU A 160 7.22 0.08 -13.74
N ARG A 161 7.96 -0.64 -12.88
CA ARG A 161 9.01 -1.57 -13.34
C ARG A 161 8.53 -3.00 -13.47
N GLU A 162 7.61 -3.41 -12.60
CA GLU A 162 7.05 -4.75 -12.58
C GLU A 162 5.54 -4.66 -12.31
N VAL A 163 4.77 -5.50 -12.97
CA VAL A 163 3.35 -5.75 -12.68
C VAL A 163 3.13 -7.25 -12.63
N ASP A 164 2.67 -7.73 -11.48
CA ASP A 164 2.24 -9.12 -11.27
C ASP A 164 0.75 -9.10 -10.94
N ILE A 165 -0.03 -10.02 -11.50
CA ILE A 165 -1.46 -10.17 -11.21
C ILE A 165 -1.73 -11.57 -10.66
N GLY A 166 -2.68 -11.71 -9.74
CA GLY A 166 -3.04 -13.02 -9.21
C GLY A 166 -4.25 -13.02 -8.29
N THR A 167 -4.65 -14.22 -7.86
CA THR A 167 -5.79 -14.44 -6.96
C THR A 167 -5.39 -15.06 -5.62
N ASP A 168 -4.19 -15.66 -5.49
CA ASP A 168 -3.67 -16.16 -4.22
C ASP A 168 -2.93 -15.05 -3.45
N PRO A 169 -3.43 -14.63 -2.27
CA PRO A 169 -2.74 -13.63 -1.46
C PRO A 169 -1.35 -14.08 -1.00
N ASN A 170 -1.06 -15.38 -0.86
CA ASN A 170 0.27 -15.86 -0.47
C ASN A 170 1.32 -15.57 -1.54
N GLU A 171 0.94 -15.63 -2.81
CA GLU A 171 1.82 -15.35 -3.94
C GLU A 171 1.92 -13.84 -4.18
N VAL A 172 0.77 -13.15 -4.24
CA VAL A 172 0.73 -11.71 -4.53
C VAL A 172 1.38 -10.87 -3.42
N PHE A 173 1.32 -11.31 -2.15
CA PHE A 173 1.96 -10.59 -1.05
C PHE A 173 3.43 -10.94 -0.82
N GLN A 174 4.06 -11.74 -1.69
CA GLN A 174 5.48 -12.05 -1.56
C GLN A 174 6.33 -10.77 -1.59
N ASP A 175 7.19 -10.57 -0.60
CA ASP A 175 8.16 -9.47 -0.47
C ASP A 175 7.56 -8.06 -0.53
N VAL A 176 6.26 -7.88 -0.29
CA VAL A 176 5.63 -6.55 -0.36
C VAL A 176 6.05 -5.67 0.82
N GLU A 177 6.34 -4.41 0.52
CA GLU A 177 6.73 -3.38 1.50
C GLU A 177 5.55 -2.45 1.84
N LEU A 178 4.55 -2.36 0.96
CA LEU A 178 3.26 -1.70 1.20
C LEU A 178 2.11 -2.60 0.69
N ALA A 179 1.06 -2.74 1.48
CA ALA A 179 -0.17 -3.42 1.10
C ALA A 179 -1.37 -2.48 1.25
N ILE A 180 -2.06 -2.19 0.15
CA ILE A 180 -3.26 -1.35 0.10
C ILE A 180 -4.47 -2.27 -0.10
N LEU A 181 -5.20 -2.53 0.98
CA LEU A 181 -6.26 -3.52 1.02
C LEU A 181 -7.63 -2.87 0.76
N ILE A 182 -8.02 -2.79 -0.51
CA ILE A 182 -9.27 -2.15 -0.96
C ILE A 182 -10.39 -3.18 -1.09
N GLY A 183 -10.05 -4.39 -1.55
CA GLY A 183 -11.01 -5.46 -1.80
C GLY A 183 -11.77 -5.88 -0.54
N ALA A 184 -13.09 -5.69 -0.57
CA ALA A 184 -14.02 -6.16 0.44
C ALA A 184 -15.37 -6.47 -0.23
N LYS A 185 -16.14 -7.39 0.35
CA LYS A 185 -17.49 -7.67 -0.12
C LYS A 185 -18.40 -6.48 0.20
N PRO A 186 -19.09 -5.88 -0.80
CA PRO A 186 -20.04 -4.81 -0.55
C PRO A 186 -21.27 -5.36 0.21
N ARG A 187 -21.95 -4.49 0.94
CA ARG A 187 -23.21 -4.85 1.60
C ARG A 187 -24.29 -5.15 0.55
N GLY A 188 -24.80 -6.37 0.56
CA GLY A 188 -25.89 -6.79 -0.34
C GLY A 188 -27.28 -6.40 0.18
N PRO A 189 -28.33 -6.46 -0.67
CA PRO A 189 -29.71 -6.30 -0.24
C PRO A 189 -30.08 -7.31 0.86
N GLY A 190 -30.70 -6.84 1.95
CA GLY A 190 -31.11 -7.69 3.07
C GLY A 190 -29.98 -8.23 3.96
N MET A 191 -28.71 -7.84 3.71
CA MET A 191 -27.58 -8.30 4.51
C MET A 191 -27.51 -7.57 5.85
N GLU A 192 -27.45 -8.34 6.94
CA GLU A 192 -27.25 -7.81 8.28
C GLU A 192 -25.83 -7.29 8.49
N ARG A 193 -25.66 -6.37 9.46
CA ARG A 193 -24.34 -5.81 9.76
C ARG A 193 -23.35 -6.87 10.25
N ALA A 194 -23.85 -7.86 11.01
CA ALA A 194 -23.05 -8.96 11.54
C ALA A 194 -22.49 -9.84 10.41
N ASP A 195 -23.31 -10.18 9.42
CA ASP A 195 -22.88 -11.00 8.27
C ASP A 195 -21.79 -10.30 7.45
N LEU A 196 -21.94 -8.98 7.23
CA LEU A 196 -20.93 -8.19 6.53
C LEU A 196 -19.60 -8.17 7.28
N LEU A 197 -19.65 -8.10 8.62
CA LEU A 197 -18.48 -8.14 9.48
C LEU A 197 -17.79 -9.51 9.43
N ASP A 198 -18.56 -10.60 9.48
CA ASP A 198 -18.03 -11.97 9.45
C ASP A 198 -17.37 -12.26 8.10
N ILE A 199 -18.07 -12.01 6.99
CA ILE A 199 -17.56 -12.29 5.64
C ILE A 199 -16.28 -11.49 5.35
N ASN A 200 -16.28 -10.19 5.63
CA ASN A 200 -15.07 -9.39 5.42
C ASN A 200 -13.99 -9.74 6.44
N GLY A 201 -14.36 -10.06 7.68
CA GLY A 201 -13.43 -10.53 8.69
C GLY A 201 -12.64 -11.75 8.23
N GLN A 202 -13.28 -12.73 7.59
CA GLN A 202 -12.62 -13.90 7.03
C GLN A 202 -11.61 -13.53 5.93
N ILE A 203 -11.99 -12.66 4.99
CA ILE A 203 -11.11 -12.16 3.92
C ILE A 203 -9.85 -11.51 4.53
N PHE A 204 -10.03 -10.62 5.51
CA PHE A 204 -8.92 -9.90 6.13
C PHE A 204 -8.09 -10.76 7.09
N ALA A 205 -8.67 -11.82 7.67
CA ALA A 205 -7.93 -12.81 8.43
C ALA A 205 -6.99 -13.62 7.52
N GLU A 206 -7.47 -14.07 6.36
CA GLU A 206 -6.66 -14.78 5.36
C GLU A 206 -5.56 -13.89 4.78
N GLN A 207 -5.90 -12.67 4.38
CA GLN A 207 -4.91 -11.69 3.92
C GLN A 207 -3.87 -11.37 5.00
N GLY A 208 -4.28 -11.28 6.27
CA GLY A 208 -3.36 -11.11 7.40
C GLY A 208 -2.37 -12.27 7.53
N LYS A 209 -2.85 -13.51 7.44
CA LYS A 209 -1.98 -14.72 7.46
C LYS A 209 -1.00 -14.73 6.29
N ALA A 210 -1.47 -14.37 5.09
CA ALA A 210 -0.63 -14.31 3.90
C ALA A 210 0.46 -13.23 4.02
N LEU A 211 0.10 -12.02 4.46
CA LEU A 211 1.07 -10.94 4.75
C LEU A 211 2.11 -11.41 5.77
N ASN A 212 1.66 -12.02 6.87
CA ASN A 212 2.55 -12.52 7.92
C ASN A 212 3.57 -13.55 7.44
N LYS A 213 3.20 -14.33 6.42
CA LYS A 213 4.02 -15.41 5.86
C LYS A 213 4.98 -14.90 4.80
N ALA A 214 4.52 -14.03 3.90
CA ALA A 214 5.20 -13.75 2.64
C ALA A 214 5.70 -12.31 2.49
N ALA A 215 5.11 -11.34 3.21
CA ALA A 215 5.47 -9.93 3.06
C ALA A 215 6.78 -9.57 3.79
N SER A 216 7.28 -8.36 3.52
CA SER A 216 8.35 -7.77 4.33
C SER A 216 7.95 -7.74 5.81
N PRO A 217 8.84 -8.09 6.76
CA PRO A 217 8.56 -8.00 8.20
C PRO A 217 8.15 -6.60 8.67
N ASN A 218 8.48 -5.55 7.90
CA ASN A 218 8.12 -4.17 8.18
C ASN A 218 7.11 -3.58 7.16
N VAL A 219 6.36 -4.44 6.46
CA VAL A 219 5.31 -4.01 5.53
C VAL A 219 4.37 -2.99 6.19
N LYS A 220 4.02 -1.95 5.44
CA LYS A 220 2.95 -1.00 5.82
C LYS A 220 1.63 -1.48 5.25
N VAL A 221 0.57 -1.49 6.05
CA VAL A 221 -0.73 -2.01 5.64
C VAL A 221 -1.77 -0.92 5.76
N LEU A 222 -2.42 -0.57 4.66
CA LEU A 222 -3.48 0.42 4.58
C LEU A 222 -4.79 -0.24 4.18
N VAL A 223 -5.74 -0.32 5.11
CA VAL A 223 -7.05 -0.93 4.92
C VAL A 223 -8.06 0.13 4.51
N VAL A 224 -8.68 -0.09 3.35
CA VAL A 224 -9.76 0.74 2.78
C VAL A 224 -11.07 -0.05 2.73
N GLY A 225 -11.00 -1.36 2.49
CA GLY A 225 -12.17 -2.24 2.44
C GLY A 225 -12.98 -2.20 3.74
N ASN A 226 -14.28 -1.92 3.63
CA ASN A 226 -15.15 -1.74 4.78
C ASN A 226 -15.59 -3.06 5.42
N PRO A 227 -15.79 -3.11 6.75
CA PRO A 227 -15.57 -2.04 7.74
C PRO A 227 -14.08 -1.89 8.13
N CYS A 228 -13.43 -0.81 7.69
CA CYS A 228 -11.96 -0.75 7.61
C CYS A 228 -11.24 -0.83 8.97
N ASN A 229 -11.76 -0.22 10.05
CA ASN A 229 -11.16 -0.31 11.38
C ASN A 229 -11.17 -1.76 11.90
N THR A 230 -12.31 -2.44 11.81
CA THR A 230 -12.44 -3.83 12.26
C THR A 230 -11.62 -4.77 11.38
N ASN A 231 -11.65 -4.57 10.06
CA ASN A 231 -10.85 -5.34 9.12
C ASN A 231 -9.35 -5.18 9.40
N ALA A 232 -8.87 -3.96 9.68
CA ALA A 232 -7.48 -3.73 10.07
C ALA A 232 -7.11 -4.43 11.38
N LEU A 233 -8.01 -4.41 12.38
CA LEU A 233 -7.83 -5.13 13.63
C LEU A 233 -7.76 -6.65 13.40
N ILE A 234 -8.62 -7.21 12.57
CA ILE A 234 -8.60 -8.65 12.26
C ILE A 234 -7.32 -9.00 11.51
N CYS A 235 -6.93 -8.19 10.52
CA CYS A 235 -5.72 -8.39 9.73
C CYS A 235 -4.47 -8.41 10.63
N LEU A 236 -4.29 -7.42 11.51
CA LEU A 236 -3.14 -7.37 12.42
C LEU A 236 -3.13 -8.51 13.44
N LYS A 237 -4.32 -8.98 13.90
CA LYS A 237 -4.41 -10.11 14.83
C LYS A 237 -4.03 -11.44 14.20
N ASN A 238 -4.17 -11.54 12.88
CA ASN A 238 -3.72 -12.70 12.10
C ASN A 238 -2.29 -12.54 11.55
N ALA A 239 -1.61 -11.44 11.90
CA ALA A 239 -0.25 -11.14 11.45
C ALA A 239 0.72 -10.80 12.60
N PRO A 240 0.95 -11.73 13.53
CA PRO A 240 1.72 -11.46 14.76
C PRO A 240 3.18 -11.06 14.53
N ASN A 241 3.77 -11.39 13.38
CA ASN A 241 5.17 -11.07 13.06
C ASN A 241 5.32 -9.65 12.49
N ILE A 242 4.23 -8.99 12.10
CA ILE A 242 4.24 -7.63 11.57
C ILE A 242 3.90 -6.67 12.72
N PRO A 243 4.68 -5.59 12.93
CA PRO A 243 4.39 -4.62 13.98
C PRO A 243 2.96 -4.06 13.86
N ALA A 244 2.14 -4.20 14.91
CA ALA A 244 0.74 -3.75 14.91
C ALA A 244 0.58 -2.27 14.54
N LYS A 245 1.59 -1.43 14.84
CA LYS A 245 1.64 0.00 14.46
C LYS A 245 1.66 0.27 12.95
N ASN A 246 1.94 -0.74 12.13
CA ASN A 246 2.01 -0.62 10.67
C ASN A 246 0.64 -0.78 9.99
N PHE A 247 -0.42 -1.13 10.74
CA PHE A 247 -1.76 -1.31 10.22
C PHE A 247 -2.58 -0.04 10.40
N HIS A 248 -3.07 0.49 9.29
CA HIS A 248 -3.83 1.73 9.23
C HIS A 248 -5.21 1.48 8.64
N ALA A 249 -6.25 2.02 9.26
CA ALA A 249 -7.59 2.10 8.67
C ALA A 249 -7.78 3.51 8.08
N LEU A 250 -8.21 3.61 6.83
CA LEU A 250 -8.22 4.87 6.09
C LEU A 250 -9.43 5.75 6.47
N THR A 251 -9.21 6.78 7.28
CA THR A 251 -10.18 7.86 7.55
C THR A 251 -9.85 9.17 6.83
N ARG A 252 -8.81 9.18 5.98
CA ARG A 252 -8.31 10.38 5.29
C ARG A 252 -9.32 11.01 4.33
N LEU A 253 -10.20 10.21 3.73
CA LEU A 253 -11.27 10.73 2.88
C LEU A 253 -12.23 11.62 3.68
N ASP A 254 -12.54 11.23 4.92
CA ASP A 254 -13.42 12.00 5.80
C ASP A 254 -12.72 13.26 6.31
N GLU A 255 -11.42 13.18 6.60
CA GLU A 255 -10.60 14.37 6.93
C GLU A 255 -10.63 15.39 5.79
N ASN A 256 -10.39 14.95 4.55
CA ASN A 256 -10.43 15.83 3.37
C ASN A 256 -11.82 16.45 3.16
N ARG A 257 -12.89 15.67 3.36
CA ARG A 257 -14.28 16.16 3.31
C ARG A 257 -14.56 17.19 4.41
N ALA A 258 -14.11 16.93 5.64
CA ALA A 258 -14.23 17.84 6.76
C ALA A 258 -13.52 19.18 6.49
N LYS A 259 -12.28 19.14 5.99
CA LYS A 259 -11.55 20.34 5.55
C LYS A 259 -12.33 21.15 4.53
N CYS A 260 -12.92 20.48 3.53
CA CYS A 260 -13.73 21.13 2.51
C CYS A 260 -14.98 21.79 3.11
N GLN A 261 -15.69 21.15 4.04
CA GLN A 261 -16.86 21.74 4.69
C GLN A 261 -16.51 22.95 5.56
N LEU A 262 -15.41 22.91 6.32
CA LEU A 262 -14.94 24.07 7.09
C LEU A 262 -14.55 25.24 6.17
N ALA A 263 -13.86 24.96 5.08
CA ALA A 263 -13.49 25.96 4.08
C ALA A 263 -14.72 26.63 3.46
N LEU A 264 -15.72 25.82 3.06
CA LEU A 264 -16.99 26.32 2.52
C LEU A 264 -17.75 27.19 3.52
N LYS A 265 -17.83 26.78 4.80
CA LYS A 265 -18.52 27.56 5.84
C LYS A 265 -17.89 28.94 6.07
N THR A 266 -16.58 29.06 5.87
CA THR A 266 -15.81 30.29 6.14
C THR A 266 -15.48 31.12 4.92
N GLY A 267 -15.80 30.64 3.71
CA GLY A 267 -15.48 31.33 2.47
C GLY A 267 -13.99 31.38 2.13
N VAL A 268 -13.15 30.57 2.80
CA VAL A 268 -11.72 30.43 2.49
C VAL A 268 -11.50 29.22 1.58
N PHE A 269 -10.32 29.14 0.98
CA PHE A 269 -9.93 27.95 0.22
C PHE A 269 -9.42 26.84 1.16
N TYR A 270 -9.58 25.58 0.75
CA TYR A 270 -9.33 24.41 1.64
C TYR A 270 -7.85 24.23 2.03
N ASP A 271 -6.93 24.89 1.33
CA ASP A 271 -5.50 24.95 1.67
C ASP A 271 -5.25 25.78 2.94
N LYS A 272 -6.21 26.60 3.37
CA LYS A 272 -6.15 27.39 4.60
C LYS A 272 -6.63 26.64 5.84
N VAL A 273 -7.20 25.44 5.67
CA VAL A 273 -7.65 24.59 6.78
C VAL A 273 -6.54 23.61 7.15
N SER A 274 -6.20 23.51 8.43
CA SER A 274 -5.18 22.60 8.96
C SER A 274 -5.61 21.97 10.29
N ASN A 275 -4.81 21.03 10.80
CA ASN A 275 -5.04 20.35 12.09
C ASN A 275 -6.40 19.63 12.21
N MET A 276 -7.02 19.30 11.07
CA MET A 276 -8.26 18.55 11.02
C MET A 276 -7.97 17.09 11.39
N THR A 277 -8.68 16.57 12.40
CA THR A 277 -8.57 15.19 12.86
C THR A 277 -9.92 14.50 12.81
N ILE A 278 -9.94 13.22 12.44
CA ILE A 278 -11.11 12.35 12.52
C ILE A 278 -10.86 11.30 13.60
N TRP A 279 -11.73 11.25 14.61
CA TRP A 279 -11.68 10.23 15.66
C TRP A 279 -12.71 9.12 15.43
N GLY A 280 -12.45 7.97 16.03
CA GLY A 280 -13.38 6.85 16.10
C GLY A 280 -13.34 5.93 14.88
N ASN A 281 -14.48 5.30 14.62
CA ASN A 281 -14.66 4.33 13.55
C ASN A 281 -15.01 5.02 12.23
N HIS A 282 -14.61 4.47 11.08
CA HIS A 282 -15.10 4.91 9.77
C HIS A 282 -16.57 4.51 9.58
N SER A 283 -17.45 5.26 10.23
CA SER A 283 -18.92 5.11 10.22
C SER A 283 -19.59 6.41 10.66
N THR A 284 -20.92 6.41 10.77
CA THR A 284 -21.73 7.53 11.30
C THR A 284 -21.49 7.86 12.77
N THR A 285 -20.51 7.23 13.40
CA THR A 285 -20.07 7.48 14.79
C THR A 285 -18.69 8.15 14.82
N GLN A 286 -18.12 8.48 13.67
CA GLN A 286 -16.87 9.24 13.59
C GLN A 286 -17.07 10.65 14.15
N VAL A 287 -16.00 11.23 14.68
CA VAL A 287 -16.02 12.59 15.22
C VAL A 287 -15.03 13.46 14.43
N PRO A 288 -15.53 14.32 13.52
CA PRO A 288 -14.75 15.38 12.91
C PRO A 288 -14.42 16.45 13.95
N ASP A 289 -13.17 16.47 14.41
CA ASP A 289 -12.70 17.33 15.50
C ASP A 289 -12.48 18.77 15.07
N PHE A 290 -13.54 19.59 15.15
CA PHE A 290 -13.43 21.01 14.88
C PHE A 290 -12.73 21.78 16.02
N LEU A 291 -12.62 21.21 17.22
CA LEU A 291 -12.06 21.91 18.38
C LEU A 291 -10.55 22.16 18.18
N ASN A 292 -9.84 21.17 17.65
CA ASN A 292 -8.39 21.25 17.39
C ASN A 292 -8.05 21.72 15.97
N ALA A 293 -9.04 21.79 15.08
CA ALA A 293 -8.86 22.28 13.72
C ALA A 293 -8.53 23.78 13.69
N ARG A 294 -7.83 24.20 12.64
CA ARG A 294 -7.40 25.59 12.43
C ARG A 294 -7.75 26.09 11.03
N ILE A 295 -8.01 27.40 10.94
CA ILE A 295 -8.24 28.12 9.69
C ILE A 295 -7.34 29.35 9.67
N ASN A 296 -6.47 29.46 8.67
CA ASN A 296 -5.42 30.50 8.61
C ASN A 296 -4.57 30.58 9.90
N GLY A 297 -4.33 29.43 10.53
CA GLY A 297 -3.57 29.33 11.78
C GLY A 297 -4.36 29.65 13.05
N LEU A 298 -5.59 30.18 12.97
CA LEU A 298 -6.45 30.44 14.13
C LEU A 298 -7.33 29.22 14.46
N PRO A 299 -7.65 28.95 15.73
CA PRO A 299 -8.63 27.91 16.10
C PRO A 299 -9.97 28.12 15.40
N VAL A 300 -10.58 27.04 14.91
CA VAL A 300 -11.86 27.12 14.18
C VAL A 300 -12.95 27.82 14.99
N LYS A 301 -12.99 27.62 16.31
CA LYS A 301 -13.99 28.25 17.20
C LYS A 301 -13.89 29.78 17.28
N GLU A 302 -12.75 30.36 16.93
CA GLU A 302 -12.56 31.82 16.86
C GLU A 302 -12.99 32.39 15.50
N VAL A 303 -12.95 31.55 14.45
CA VAL A 303 -13.31 31.94 13.08
C VAL A 303 -14.79 31.71 12.80
N ILE A 304 -15.36 30.62 13.32
CA ILE A 304 -16.77 30.25 13.16
C ILE A 304 -17.47 30.43 14.51
N THR A 305 -18.21 31.53 14.63
CA THR A 305 -19.01 31.86 15.84
C THR A 305 -20.32 31.09 15.94
N ASP A 306 -20.75 30.45 14.85
CA ASP A 306 -21.91 29.56 14.80
C ASP A 306 -21.59 28.18 15.43
N HIS A 307 -21.56 28.14 16.76
CA HIS A 307 -21.25 26.93 17.52
C HIS A 307 -22.27 25.81 17.31
N LYS A 308 -23.55 26.16 17.11
CA LYS A 308 -24.59 25.17 16.82
C LYS A 308 -24.29 24.43 15.51
N TRP A 309 -23.86 25.15 14.48
CA TRP A 309 -23.44 24.49 13.24
C TRP A 309 -22.21 23.60 13.44
N LEU A 310 -21.25 24.00 14.27
CA LEU A 310 -20.07 23.15 14.54
C LEU A 310 -20.44 21.83 15.24
N GLU A 311 -21.36 21.88 16.21
CA GLU A 311 -21.74 20.71 17.01
C GLU A 311 -22.72 19.78 16.27
N GLU A 312 -23.72 20.35 15.60
CA GLU A 312 -24.79 19.58 14.95
C GLU A 312 -24.56 19.44 13.43
N GLY A 313 -24.46 20.57 12.72
CA GLY A 313 -24.48 20.59 11.26
C GLY A 313 -23.20 20.11 10.58
N PHE A 314 -22.03 20.38 11.18
CA PHE A 314 -20.73 20.07 10.60
C PHE A 314 -20.51 18.56 10.52
N THR A 315 -20.68 17.86 11.64
CA THR A 315 -20.54 16.40 11.70
C THR A 315 -21.50 15.70 10.73
N GLU A 316 -22.76 16.12 10.70
CA GLU A 316 -23.76 15.58 9.79
C GLU A 316 -23.38 15.80 8.31
N SER A 317 -22.89 16.99 7.96
CA SER A 317 -22.48 17.31 6.59
C SER A 317 -21.36 16.40 6.08
N VAL A 318 -20.40 16.05 6.94
CA VAL A 318 -19.29 15.15 6.61
C VAL A 318 -19.81 13.71 6.46
N GLN A 319 -20.60 13.24 7.42
CA GLN A 319 -21.15 11.87 7.42
C GLN A 319 -22.05 11.59 6.20
N LYS A 320 -22.87 12.57 5.80
CA LYS A 320 -23.80 12.42 4.67
C LYS A 320 -23.16 12.70 3.31
N ARG A 321 -21.91 13.19 3.26
CA ARG A 321 -21.26 13.59 2.00
C ARG A 321 -21.18 12.46 0.98
N GLY A 322 -20.93 11.23 1.42
CA GLY A 322 -20.91 10.05 0.54
C GLY A 322 -22.26 9.79 -0.12
N GLY A 323 -23.35 9.83 0.65
CA GLY A 323 -24.70 9.63 0.15
C GLY A 323 -25.12 10.70 -0.86
N LEU A 324 -24.80 11.97 -0.59
CA LEU A 324 -25.06 13.07 -1.52
C LEU A 324 -24.33 12.91 -2.86
N LEU A 325 -23.08 12.42 -2.84
CA LEU A 325 -22.33 12.16 -4.07
C LEU A 325 -22.96 11.03 -4.89
N ILE A 326 -23.35 9.93 -4.24
CA ILE A 326 -24.00 8.79 -4.91
C ILE A 326 -25.32 9.22 -5.57
N GLN A 327 -26.13 10.04 -4.90
CA GLN A 327 -27.39 10.55 -5.46
C GLN A 327 -27.20 11.34 -6.77
N LYS A 328 -26.08 12.08 -6.91
CA LYS A 328 -25.79 12.83 -8.15
C LYS A 328 -25.49 11.94 -9.34
N TRP A 329 -24.91 10.75 -9.10
CA TRP A 329 -24.60 9.77 -10.15
C TRP A 329 -25.79 8.88 -10.51
N ILE A 330 -26.67 8.61 -9.56
CA ILE A 330 -27.88 7.82 -9.81
C ILE A 330 -28.91 8.65 -10.57
N THR A 331 -29.02 9.96 -10.31
CA THR A 331 -29.98 10.83 -11.02
C THR A 331 -29.58 11.18 -12.45
N THR A 332 -28.38 10.79 -12.91
CA THR A 332 -27.88 11.00 -14.28
C THR A 332 -27.88 9.75 -15.16
N ARG A 333 -28.37 8.60 -14.67
CA ARG A 333 -28.61 7.38 -15.45
C ARG A 333 -30.10 7.10 -15.52
#